data_AF-A0A1H1M4D8-F1
#
_entry.id   AF-A0A1H1M4D8-F1
#
_cell.length_a   1.000
_cell.length_b   1.000
_cell.length_c   1.000
_cell.angle_alpha   90.00
_cell.angle_beta   90.00
_cell.angle_gamma   90.00
#
_symmetry.space_group_name_H-M   'P 1'
#
loop_
_entity.id
_entity.type
_entity.pdbx_description
1 polymer ?
#
loop_
_entity_poly.entity_id
_entity_poly.type
_entity_poly.pdbx_seq_one_letter_code
_entity_poly.pdbx_strand_id
1 'polypeptide(L)'
;MKNDNLESLFEDLKGEFNIETPQPNHELRFLDKLNAKDNVLTEGKKTLHFNWKPLLAIAAAIVICFGLFTMVDPQPKVLDLASVSPEMSETQNFFTVTLENELKKLNKERSPLTEQIINDALIQIQLLETDYQKLKTDLTESGKNERVIYAMISNFQTRIDILNNVLEQIETVKQFKSNSNETII
;
A
#
# COMPACT_ATOMS: atom_id res chain seq x y z
N MET A 1 19.84 -61.94 18.79
CA MET A 1 19.06 -62.48 17.67
C MET A 1 20.03 -62.83 16.56
N LYS A 2 19.94 -64.06 16.06
CA LYS A 2 20.98 -64.74 15.27
C LYS A 2 20.84 -64.35 13.80
N ASN A 3 21.93 -63.92 13.16
CA ASN A 3 22.00 -63.48 11.75
C ASN A 3 22.00 -64.67 10.77
N ASP A 4 21.22 -65.71 11.06
CA ASP A 4 21.23 -66.98 10.31
C ASP A 4 20.50 -66.87 8.96
N ASN A 5 19.76 -65.79 8.72
CA ASN A 5 18.75 -65.77 7.66
C ASN A 5 19.32 -65.56 6.25
N LEU A 6 20.54 -65.03 6.11
CA LEU A 6 21.13 -64.73 4.79
C LEU A 6 22.08 -65.83 4.34
N GLU A 7 22.88 -66.36 5.27
CA GLU A 7 23.75 -67.52 5.01
C GLU A 7 22.91 -68.75 4.62
N SER A 8 21.78 -68.99 5.29
CA SER A 8 20.86 -70.07 4.94
C SER A 8 20.29 -69.91 3.54
N LEU A 9 19.87 -68.69 3.16
CA LEU A 9 19.34 -68.43 1.82
C LEU A 9 20.38 -68.66 0.73
N PHE A 10 21.65 -68.29 0.97
CA PHE A 10 22.71 -68.51 -0.01
C PHE A 10 23.09 -69.99 -0.14
N GLU A 11 23.12 -70.75 0.96
CA GLU A 11 23.35 -72.20 0.90
C GLU A 11 22.17 -72.94 0.25
N ASP A 12 20.93 -72.53 0.52
CA ASP A 12 19.74 -73.12 -0.12
C ASP A 12 19.71 -72.89 -1.63
N LEU A 13 20.18 -71.73 -2.10
CA LEU A 13 20.22 -71.37 -3.53
C LEU A 13 21.53 -71.78 -4.23
N LYS A 14 22.47 -72.39 -3.50
CA LYS A 14 23.80 -72.77 -3.99
C LYS A 14 23.70 -73.90 -5.01
N GLY A 15 23.74 -73.53 -6.28
CA GLY A 15 23.60 -74.45 -7.41
C GLY A 15 22.49 -74.06 -8.38
N GLU A 16 21.58 -73.16 -7.96
CA GLU A 16 20.48 -72.66 -8.81
C GLU A 16 20.86 -71.41 -9.62
N PHE A 17 22.00 -70.79 -9.36
CA PHE A 17 22.37 -69.53 -10.02
C PHE A 17 22.94 -69.69 -11.44
N ASN A 18 23.41 -70.87 -11.81
CA ASN A 18 24.07 -71.12 -13.10
C ASN A 18 23.22 -71.98 -14.05
N ILE A 19 21.90 -71.87 -13.95
CA ILE A 19 20.97 -72.68 -14.76
C ILE A 19 20.84 -72.13 -16.20
N GLU A 20 21.02 -70.83 -16.39
CA GLU A 20 20.72 -70.17 -17.67
C GLU A 20 21.90 -69.34 -18.18
N THR A 21 22.16 -69.45 -19.48
CA THR A 21 23.14 -68.60 -20.17
C THR A 21 22.43 -67.44 -20.87
N PRO A 22 23.03 -66.25 -20.90
CA PRO A 22 22.41 -65.12 -21.57
C PRO A 22 22.21 -65.42 -23.06
N GLN A 23 21.15 -64.87 -23.64
CA GLN A 23 20.86 -65.07 -25.06
C GLN A 23 22.04 -64.63 -25.95
N PRO A 24 22.21 -65.25 -27.14
CA PRO A 24 23.18 -64.80 -28.14
C PRO A 24 23.01 -63.29 -28.40
N ASN A 25 24.12 -62.56 -28.58
CA ASN A 25 24.19 -61.10 -28.67
C ASN A 25 23.88 -60.29 -27.38
N HIS A 26 23.83 -60.93 -26.21
CA HIS A 26 23.75 -60.18 -24.94
C HIS A 26 24.91 -59.19 -24.76
N GLU A 27 26.15 -59.59 -25.09
CA GLU A 27 27.33 -58.73 -24.98
C GLU A 27 27.25 -57.51 -25.90
N LEU A 28 26.85 -57.70 -27.17
CA LEU A 28 26.60 -56.61 -28.12
C LEU A 28 25.54 -55.62 -27.60
N ARG A 29 24.39 -56.14 -27.13
CA ARG A 29 23.32 -55.30 -26.56
C ARG A 29 23.76 -54.57 -25.29
N PHE A 30 24.63 -55.18 -24.50
CA PHE A 30 25.22 -54.55 -23.33
C PHE A 30 26.17 -53.42 -23.74
N LEU A 31 27.05 -53.66 -24.74
CA LEU A 31 27.96 -52.65 -25.29
C LEU A 31 27.20 -51.47 -25.89
N ASP A 32 26.12 -51.74 -26.65
CA ASP A 32 25.24 -50.71 -27.21
C ASP A 32 24.61 -49.86 -26.11
N LYS A 33 24.14 -50.49 -25.01
CA LYS A 33 23.55 -49.75 -23.88
C LYS A 33 24.59 -48.94 -23.09
N LEU A 34 25.83 -49.43 -23.00
CA LEU A 34 26.93 -48.73 -22.34
C LEU A 34 27.37 -47.51 -23.16
N ASN A 35 27.55 -47.68 -24.47
CA ASN A 35 27.87 -46.60 -25.40
C ASN A 35 26.70 -45.61 -25.57
N ALA A 36 25.45 -46.06 -25.50
CA ALA A 36 24.29 -45.16 -25.54
C ALA A 36 24.26 -44.21 -24.33
N LYS A 37 24.78 -44.62 -23.16
CA LYS A 37 24.87 -43.72 -21.99
C LYS A 37 25.94 -42.65 -22.15
N ASP A 38 27.06 -42.94 -22.82
CA ASP A 38 28.07 -41.92 -23.16
C ASP A 38 27.63 -41.00 -24.31
N ASN A 39 26.70 -41.46 -25.17
CA ASN A 39 26.16 -40.65 -26.27
C ASN A 39 24.89 -39.86 -25.92
N VAL A 40 24.38 -39.92 -24.68
CA VAL A 40 23.37 -38.94 -24.18
C VAL A 40 23.96 -37.53 -23.98
N LEU A 41 25.27 -37.35 -24.18
CA LEU A 41 25.90 -36.03 -24.14
C LEU A 41 25.95 -35.28 -25.49
N THR A 42 25.37 -35.80 -26.58
CA THR A 42 25.41 -35.07 -27.87
C THR A 42 24.16 -35.21 -28.76
N GLU A 43 22.96 -35.10 -28.18
CA GLU A 43 21.82 -34.57 -28.94
C GLU A 43 21.60 -33.10 -28.58
N GLY A 44 22.20 -32.22 -29.37
CA GLY A 44 21.68 -30.89 -29.67
C GLY A 44 21.26 -30.01 -28.49
N LYS A 45 22.12 -29.77 -27.49
CA LYS A 45 22.06 -28.47 -26.82
C LYS A 45 22.37 -27.43 -27.87
N LYS A 46 21.34 -26.84 -28.49
CA LYS A 46 21.48 -25.53 -29.11
C LYS A 46 22.14 -24.66 -28.05
N THR A 47 23.43 -24.39 -28.18
CA THR A 47 24.04 -23.29 -27.46
C THR A 47 23.32 -22.07 -28.00
N LEU A 48 22.25 -21.70 -27.32
CA LEU A 48 21.66 -20.40 -27.49
C LEU A 48 22.83 -19.47 -27.18
N HIS A 49 23.44 -18.88 -28.21
CA HIS A 49 24.30 -17.73 -28.04
C HIS A 49 23.39 -16.65 -27.50
N PHE A 50 23.15 -16.71 -26.20
CA PHE A 50 22.37 -15.74 -25.48
C PHE A 50 23.23 -14.50 -25.52
N ASN A 51 22.94 -13.62 -26.47
CA ASN A 51 23.55 -12.32 -26.52
C ASN A 51 23.08 -11.63 -25.24
N TRP A 52 23.95 -11.52 -24.23
CA TRP A 52 23.67 -10.80 -22.98
C TRP A 52 23.72 -9.28 -23.19
N LYS A 53 24.13 -8.80 -24.37
CA LYS A 53 24.16 -7.37 -24.73
C LYS A 53 22.82 -6.62 -24.50
N PRO A 54 21.63 -7.14 -24.88
CA PRO A 54 20.37 -6.51 -24.56
C PRO A 54 20.02 -6.63 -23.07
N LEU A 55 20.46 -7.67 -22.34
CA LEU A 55 20.29 -7.71 -20.88
C LEU A 55 21.12 -6.65 -20.17
N LEU A 56 22.34 -6.39 -20.63
CA LEU A 56 23.17 -5.30 -20.13
C LEU A 56 22.53 -3.94 -20.41
N ALA A 57 21.93 -3.75 -21.58
CA ALA A 57 21.19 -2.55 -21.93
C ALA A 57 19.93 -2.36 -21.05
N ILE A 58 19.21 -3.44 -20.74
CA ILE A 58 18.06 -3.42 -19.82
C ILE A 58 18.51 -3.08 -18.40
N ALA A 59 19.60 -3.67 -17.91
CA ALA A 59 20.15 -3.36 -16.58
C ALA A 59 20.62 -1.90 -16.50
N ALA A 60 21.30 -1.40 -17.54
CA ALA A 60 21.72 0.01 -17.62
C ALA A 60 20.51 0.95 -17.64
N ALA A 61 19.45 0.63 -18.37
CA ALA A 61 18.22 1.41 -18.38
C ALA A 61 17.55 1.44 -17.00
N ILE A 62 17.52 0.32 -16.27
CA ILE A 62 17.01 0.25 -14.90
C ILE A 62 17.87 1.14 -13.98
N VAL A 63 19.20 1.01 -14.03
CA VAL A 63 20.11 1.83 -13.22
C VAL A 63 19.97 3.32 -13.53
N ILE A 64 19.82 3.70 -14.81
CA ILE A 64 19.58 5.09 -15.23
C ILE A 64 18.23 5.56 -14.71
N CYS A 65 17.15 4.77 -14.84
CA CYS A 65 15.84 5.11 -14.30
C CYS A 65 15.87 5.30 -12.78
N PHE A 66 16.56 4.42 -12.03
CA PHE A 66 16.72 4.57 -10.58
C PHE A 66 17.60 5.76 -10.20
N GLY A 67 18.67 6.03 -10.95
CA GLY A 67 19.53 7.21 -10.73
C GLY A 67 18.79 8.52 -11.01
N LEU A 68 18.01 8.59 -12.10
CA LEU A 68 17.15 9.73 -12.40
C LEU A 68 16.01 9.87 -11.38
N PHE A 69 15.49 8.77 -10.85
CA PHE A 69 14.48 8.80 -9.78
C PHE A 69 15.01 9.49 -8.51
N THR A 70 16.29 9.30 -8.18
CA THR A 70 16.92 10.04 -7.06
C THR A 70 17.18 11.52 -7.33
N MET A 71 17.12 11.96 -8.60
CA MET A 71 17.20 13.38 -8.99
C MET A 71 15.83 14.07 -9.03
N VAL A 72 14.74 13.37 -8.72
CA VAL A 72 13.45 14.00 -8.48
C VAL A 72 13.60 14.80 -7.18
N ASP A 73 13.60 16.13 -7.31
CA ASP A 73 13.69 17.04 -6.16
C ASP A 73 12.70 16.59 -5.08
N PRO A 74 13.16 16.26 -3.86
CA PRO A 74 12.24 16.08 -2.75
C PRO A 74 11.52 17.42 -2.60
N GLN A 75 10.21 17.41 -2.84
CA GLN A 75 9.38 18.59 -2.65
C GLN A 75 9.73 19.22 -1.31
N PRO A 76 9.97 20.54 -1.24
CA PRO A 76 10.36 21.18 0.00
C PRO A 76 9.32 20.81 1.07
N LYS A 77 9.79 20.36 2.23
CA LYS A 77 8.92 19.90 3.31
C LYS A 77 8.10 21.08 3.81
N VAL A 78 6.86 21.19 3.34
CA VAL A 78 5.92 22.21 3.77
C VAL A 78 5.57 21.94 5.24
N LEU A 79 5.85 22.91 6.10
CA LEU A 79 5.57 22.88 7.52
C LEU A 79 4.07 23.05 7.79
N ASP A 80 3.63 22.46 8.88
CA ASP A 80 2.31 22.64 9.48
C ASP A 80 2.45 23.00 10.96
N LEU A 81 1.32 23.15 11.68
CA LEU A 81 1.36 23.46 13.12
C LEU A 81 2.14 22.40 13.90
N ALA A 82 1.96 21.12 13.56
CA ALA A 82 2.65 20.02 14.21
C ALA A 82 4.18 20.08 14.05
N SER A 83 4.66 20.77 13.02
CA SER A 83 6.08 20.99 12.79
C SER A 83 6.69 22.10 13.67
N VAL A 84 5.89 22.87 14.42
CA VAL A 84 6.34 23.99 15.26
C VAL A 84 6.89 23.50 16.60
N SER A 85 6.07 22.79 17.39
CA SER A 85 6.40 22.24 18.70
C SER A 85 5.51 21.04 19.04
N PRO A 86 5.84 20.22 20.07
CA PRO A 86 4.96 19.15 20.54
C PRO A 86 3.56 19.64 20.92
N GLU A 87 3.46 20.78 21.59
CA GLU A 87 2.20 21.37 22.01
C GLU A 87 1.35 21.81 20.80
N MET A 88 1.99 22.33 19.75
CA MET A 88 1.31 22.68 18.50
C MET A 88 0.89 21.44 17.70
N SER A 89 1.61 20.34 17.81
CA SER A 89 1.18 19.04 17.29
C SER A 89 -0.09 18.56 17.98
N GLU A 90 -0.14 18.60 19.31
CA GLU A 90 -1.36 18.26 20.05
C GLU A 90 -2.52 19.20 19.71
N THR A 91 -2.24 20.49 19.53
CA THR A 91 -3.24 21.49 19.11
C THR A 91 -3.82 21.16 17.74
N GLN A 92 -2.97 20.84 16.74
CA GLN A 92 -3.43 20.42 15.41
C GLN A 92 -4.28 19.15 15.49
N ASN A 93 -3.84 18.16 16.27
CA ASN A 93 -4.59 16.92 16.46
C ASN A 93 -5.97 17.18 17.07
N PHE A 94 -6.02 17.97 18.15
CA PHE A 94 -7.27 18.33 18.82
C PHE A 94 -8.27 19.00 17.86
N PHE A 95 -7.83 20.00 17.10
CA PHE A 95 -8.71 20.69 16.17
C PHE A 95 -9.14 19.81 14.99
N THR A 96 -8.24 18.96 14.48
CA THR A 96 -8.58 18.03 13.39
C THR A 96 -9.66 17.05 13.82
N VAL A 97 -9.51 16.43 14.99
CA VAL A 97 -10.51 15.50 15.54
C VAL A 97 -11.84 16.21 15.81
N THR A 98 -11.79 17.42 16.36
CA THR A 98 -12.99 18.23 16.61
C THR A 98 -13.71 18.55 15.30
N LEU A 99 -12.99 19.01 14.28
CA LEU A 99 -13.56 19.35 12.97
C LEU A 99 -14.22 18.13 12.31
N GLU A 100 -13.56 16.97 12.34
CA GLU A 100 -14.13 15.72 11.83
C GLU A 100 -15.43 15.34 12.55
N ASN A 101 -15.47 15.52 13.86
CA ASN A 101 -16.67 15.22 14.66
C ASN A 101 -17.81 16.18 14.33
N GLU A 102 -17.55 17.47 14.22
CA GLU A 102 -18.57 18.46 13.84
C GLU A 102 -19.08 18.24 12.41
N LEU A 103 -18.19 17.93 11.46
CA LEU A 103 -18.60 17.54 10.10
C LEU A 103 -19.48 16.27 10.11
N LYS A 104 -19.14 15.27 10.93
CA LYS A 104 -19.98 14.06 11.07
C LYS A 104 -21.35 14.38 11.65
N LYS A 105 -21.46 15.29 12.64
CA LYS A 105 -22.75 15.76 13.15
C LYS A 105 -23.53 16.48 12.06
N LEU A 106 -22.91 17.44 11.37
CA LEU A 106 -23.54 18.22 10.31
C LEU A 106 -24.09 17.32 9.18
N ASN A 107 -23.34 16.30 8.78
CA ASN A 107 -23.78 15.35 7.74
C ASN A 107 -25.00 14.52 8.16
N LYS A 108 -25.15 14.19 9.44
CA LYS A 108 -26.34 13.48 9.95
C LYS A 108 -27.60 14.34 9.90
N GLU A 109 -27.43 15.65 9.92
CA GLU A 109 -28.52 16.61 9.86
C GLU A 109 -29.03 16.89 8.43
N ARG A 110 -28.41 16.26 7.42
CA ARG A 110 -28.75 16.49 6.01
C ARG A 110 -30.14 15.94 5.65
N SER A 111 -30.96 16.82 5.07
CA SER A 111 -32.31 16.55 4.59
C SER A 111 -32.69 17.60 3.53
N PRO A 112 -33.76 17.42 2.74
CA PRO A 112 -34.19 18.44 1.78
C PRO A 112 -34.46 19.83 2.40
N LEU A 113 -34.81 19.88 3.70
CA LEU A 113 -35.04 21.13 4.42
C LEU A 113 -33.73 21.86 4.78
N THR A 114 -32.66 21.11 5.02
CA THR A 114 -31.40 21.61 5.58
C THR A 114 -30.27 21.65 4.56
N GLU A 115 -30.49 21.07 3.37
CA GLU A 115 -29.47 20.87 2.34
C GLU A 115 -28.78 22.16 1.90
N GLN A 116 -29.54 23.23 1.67
CA GLN A 116 -28.98 24.51 1.23
C GLN A 116 -28.00 25.08 2.26
N ILE A 117 -28.42 25.23 3.52
CA ILE A 117 -27.58 25.81 4.59
C ILE A 117 -26.33 24.94 4.82
N ILE A 118 -26.47 23.61 4.75
CA ILE A 118 -25.33 22.69 4.86
C ILE A 118 -24.35 22.89 3.69
N ASN A 119 -24.84 22.98 2.45
CA ASN A 119 -23.97 23.17 1.29
C ASN A 119 -23.21 24.50 1.35
N ASP A 120 -23.89 25.58 1.74
CA ASP A 120 -23.27 26.90 1.90
C ASP A 120 -22.18 26.88 2.98
N ALA A 121 -22.42 26.16 4.09
CA ALA A 121 -21.40 25.95 5.12
C ALA A 121 -20.18 25.18 4.59
N LEU A 122 -20.38 24.08 3.87
CA LEU A 122 -19.29 23.28 3.32
C LEU A 122 -18.43 24.07 2.32
N ILE A 123 -19.04 24.96 1.53
CA ILE A 123 -18.30 25.87 0.64
C ILE A 123 -17.37 26.79 1.45
N GLN A 124 -17.86 27.37 2.55
CA GLN A 124 -17.04 28.22 3.42
C GLN A 124 -15.91 27.44 4.10
N ILE A 125 -16.17 26.21 4.54
CA ILE A 125 -15.14 25.33 5.11
C ILE A 125 -14.07 25.01 4.07
N GLN A 126 -14.44 24.75 2.82
CA GLN A 126 -13.50 24.48 1.74
C GLN A 126 -12.61 25.69 1.41
N LEU A 127 -13.18 26.90 1.47
CA LEU A 127 -12.41 28.14 1.31
C LEU A 127 -11.36 28.27 2.44
N LEU A 128 -11.79 28.08 3.69
CA LEU A 128 -10.89 28.15 4.84
C LEU A 128 -9.81 27.06 4.81
N GLU A 129 -10.12 25.85 4.34
CA GLU A 129 -9.12 24.80 4.14
C GLU A 129 -8.09 25.20 3.08
N THR A 130 -8.52 25.83 1.99
CA THR A 130 -7.62 26.34 0.96
C THR A 130 -6.69 27.41 1.53
N ASP A 131 -7.22 28.31 2.38
CA ASP A 131 -6.41 29.31 3.05
C ASP A 131 -5.45 28.70 4.07
N TYR A 132 -5.84 27.63 4.77
CA TYR A 132 -4.93 26.87 5.64
C TYR A 132 -3.75 26.29 4.86
N GLN A 133 -3.96 25.76 3.65
CA GLN A 133 -2.86 25.27 2.81
C GLN A 133 -1.90 26.39 2.40
N LYS A 134 -2.39 27.62 2.16
CA LYS A 134 -1.52 28.78 1.92
C LYS A 134 -0.73 29.14 3.16
N LEU A 135 -1.37 29.15 4.33
CA LEU A 135 -0.70 29.43 5.60
C LEU A 135 0.41 28.43 5.93
N LYS A 136 0.29 27.17 5.51
CA LYS A 136 1.38 26.18 5.61
C LYS A 136 2.61 26.56 4.77
N THR A 137 2.38 27.05 3.55
CA THR A 137 3.44 27.61 2.72
C THR A 137 4.07 28.83 3.40
N ASP A 138 3.25 29.79 3.84
CA ASP A 138 3.72 30.99 4.54
C ASP A 138 4.50 30.64 5.82
N LEU A 139 4.10 29.60 6.56
CA LEU A 139 4.79 29.14 7.77
C LEU A 139 6.19 28.62 7.43
N THR A 140 6.31 27.92 6.31
CA THR A 140 7.57 27.38 5.79
C THR A 140 8.50 28.51 5.36
N GLU A 141 7.99 29.43 4.53
CA GLU A 141 8.76 30.55 3.97
C GLU A 141 9.17 31.58 5.03
N SER A 142 8.30 31.83 6.02
CA SER A 142 8.55 32.79 7.09
C SER A 142 9.42 32.25 8.23
N GLY A 143 9.78 30.97 8.22
CA GLY A 143 10.57 30.35 9.28
C GLY A 143 9.82 30.23 10.61
N LYS A 144 8.57 29.76 10.58
CA LYS A 144 7.67 29.59 11.75
C LYS A 144 7.26 30.88 12.44
N ASN A 145 6.89 31.90 11.67
CA ASN A 145 6.43 33.18 12.21
C ASN A 145 5.17 33.03 13.09
N GLU A 146 5.20 33.59 14.31
CA GLU A 146 4.10 33.52 15.27
C GLU A 146 2.77 34.06 14.73
N ARG A 147 2.79 35.08 13.88
CA ARG A 147 1.56 35.62 13.26
C ARG A 147 0.92 34.62 12.31
N VAL A 148 1.73 33.84 11.58
CA VAL A 148 1.24 32.78 10.70
C VAL A 148 0.67 31.63 11.54
N ILE A 149 1.35 31.26 12.63
CA ILE A 149 0.85 30.26 13.59
C ILE A 149 -0.51 30.69 14.16
N TYR A 150 -0.65 31.95 14.59
CA TYR A 150 -1.92 32.49 15.06
C TYR A 150 -3.01 32.43 13.98
N ALA A 151 -2.70 32.80 12.74
CA ALA A 151 -3.65 32.72 11.63
C ALA A 151 -4.09 31.28 11.35
N MET A 152 -3.17 30.30 11.45
CA MET A 152 -3.49 28.89 11.29
C MET A 152 -4.41 28.36 12.40
N ILE A 153 -4.17 28.75 13.66
CA ILE A 153 -5.05 28.41 14.80
C ILE A 153 -6.42 29.06 14.61
N SER A 154 -6.45 30.35 14.28
CA SER A 154 -7.69 31.09 14.04
C SER A 154 -8.51 30.46 12.91
N ASN A 155 -7.86 29.99 11.84
CA ASN A 155 -8.53 29.28 10.76
C ASN A 155 -9.23 27.99 11.23
N PHE A 156 -8.59 27.18 12.10
CA PHE A 156 -9.26 26.03 12.71
C PHE A 156 -10.46 26.44 13.54
N GLN A 157 -10.31 27.46 14.39
CA GLN A 157 -11.39 27.97 15.24
C GLN A 157 -12.58 28.44 14.40
N THR A 158 -12.34 29.27 13.38
CA THR A 158 -13.39 29.78 12.49
C THR A 158 -14.14 28.66 11.78
N ARG A 159 -13.44 27.61 11.32
CA ARG A 159 -14.12 26.45 10.71
C ARG A 159 -15.06 25.76 11.71
N ILE A 160 -14.62 25.56 12.93
CA ILE A 160 -15.44 24.93 13.98
C ILE A 160 -16.62 25.82 14.34
N ASP A 161 -16.41 27.13 14.48
CA ASP A 161 -17.47 28.09 14.77
C ASP A 161 -18.55 28.10 13.68
N ILE A 162 -18.16 28.08 12.41
CA ILE A 162 -19.09 27.97 11.28
C ILE A 162 -19.94 26.70 11.40
N LEU A 163 -19.32 25.54 11.66
CA LEU A 163 -20.05 24.27 11.78
C LEU A 163 -21.04 24.30 12.95
N ASN A 164 -20.61 24.80 14.12
CA ASN A 164 -21.47 24.93 15.29
C ASN A 164 -22.67 25.85 15.04
N ASN A 165 -22.43 27.03 14.46
CA ASN A 165 -23.49 27.99 14.13
C ASN A 165 -24.50 27.40 13.14
N VAL A 166 -24.05 26.58 12.19
CA VAL A 166 -24.92 25.94 11.21
C VAL A 166 -25.75 24.83 11.87
N LEU A 167 -25.18 24.05 12.77
CA LEU A 167 -25.93 23.06 13.55
C LEU A 167 -27.05 23.70 14.38
N GLU A 168 -26.78 24.84 15.03
CA GLU A 168 -27.79 25.61 15.78
C GLU A 168 -28.90 26.14 14.88
N GLN A 169 -28.54 26.67 13.70
CA GLN A 169 -29.52 27.13 12.71
C GLN A 169 -30.40 25.98 12.21
N ILE A 170 -29.83 24.79 11.99
CA ILE A 170 -30.60 23.62 11.58
C ILE A 170 -31.60 23.22 12.67
N GLU A 171 -31.19 23.21 13.94
CA GLU A 171 -32.09 22.91 15.06
C GLU A 171 -33.27 23.90 15.09
N THR A 172 -32.97 25.19 14.94
CA THR A 172 -33.96 26.26 14.88
C THR A 172 -34.96 26.04 13.73
N VAL A 173 -34.48 25.74 12.52
CA VAL A 173 -35.33 25.48 11.34
C VAL A 173 -36.23 24.26 11.56
N LYS A 174 -35.73 23.20 12.19
CA LYS A 174 -36.51 22.00 12.51
C LYS A 174 -37.63 22.28 13.52
N GLN A 175 -37.35 23.05 14.56
CA GLN A 175 -38.35 23.44 15.57
C GLN A 175 -39.49 24.25 14.94
N PHE A 176 -39.18 25.22 14.07
CA PHE A 176 -40.20 26.00 13.36
C PHE A 176 -41.14 25.13 12.50
N LYS A 177 -40.61 24.12 11.80
CA LYS A 177 -41.43 23.19 11.00
C LYS A 177 -42.33 22.32 11.89
N SER A 178 -41.84 21.87 13.04
CA SER A 178 -42.65 21.07 13.98
C SER A 178 -43.86 21.85 14.48
N ASN A 179 -43.64 23.07 14.98
CA ASN A 179 -44.70 23.92 15.52
C ASN A 179 -45.75 24.32 14.46
N SER A 180 -45.32 24.53 13.21
CA SER A 180 -46.23 24.86 12.10
C SER A 180 -47.17 23.70 11.72
N ASN A 181 -46.74 22.45 11.90
CA ASN A 181 -47.57 21.28 11.65
C ASN A 181 -48.58 20.99 12.77
N GLU A 182 -48.35 21.52 13.98
CA GLU A 182 -49.27 21.37 15.13
C GLU A 182 -50.37 22.46 15.14
N THR A 183 -50.21 23.55 14.38
CA THR A 183 -51.17 24.67 14.35
C THR A 183 -52.27 24.50 13.29
N ILE A 184 -52.40 23.32 12.67
CA ILE A 184 -53.52 22.95 11.80
C ILE A 184 -54.42 22.00 12.59
N ILE A 185 -55.28 22.56 13.44
CA ILE A 185 -56.39 21.85 14.10
C ILE A 185 -57.63 22.74 14.01
#